data_AF-A0A0M0K868-F1
#
_entry.id   AF-A0A0M0K868-F1
#
_cell.length_a   1.000
_cell.length_b   1.000
_cell.length_c   1.000
_cell.angle_alpha   90.00
_cell.angle_beta   90.00
_cell.angle_gamma   90.00
#
_symmetry.space_group_name_H-M   'P 1'
#
loop_
_entity.id
_entity.type
_entity.pdbx_description
1 polymer ?
#
loop_
_entity_poly.entity_id
_entity_poly.type
_entity_poly.pdbx_seq_one_letter_code
_entity_poly.pdbx_strand_id
1 'polypeptide(L)'
;MTLRRPMVASRSALALLAFCLAGVAVDAAWTGLMGLSFDSNRPIESKSLHCPSGFLTGIRVKYGRTRHEDRDLYDFKLKCGVRWTSWSGLWFKNEVEDKTIECPSKMYVTGIEVKRGRNDWSDRDTYDFKLQCSGVWQSYLGMRSSKQVETAAAECPSGEGTSGLRVYRGFVEWGDKDLYEYELNCKSIAQNLASIRGLPDLKTLGLHRNVLTWNGEQLATWLDALGLGDLAPNFLAHNVDGGTVFLLTEDHLKELGFNLVGDRLYFIELLTQLYDDIVNWSSALGIQLATHPVPPLKKLGLSNQPTSWTVKDLCKVLKAVNLGEYIDIFVEHRVQGDVIFSLTEQNLAEMGVDKVGDRLLITDITQTLYEQITGWQQQQVKQPQLLQLGGGAAQA
;
A
#
# COMPACT_ATOMS: atom_id res chain seq x y z
N MET A 1 55.02 -62.86 7.62
CA MET A 1 55.95 -61.72 7.61
C MET A 1 55.12 -60.45 7.77
N THR A 2 54.89 -60.05 9.02
CA THR A 2 55.54 -58.89 9.70
C THR A 2 55.12 -57.55 9.09
N LEU A 3 54.09 -56.92 9.67
CA LEU A 3 54.18 -55.87 10.71
C LEU A 3 54.60 -54.51 10.13
N ARG A 4 53.68 -53.53 10.18
CA ARG A 4 53.84 -52.27 10.94
C ARG A 4 52.63 -51.33 10.75
N ARG A 5 51.91 -51.08 11.85
CA ARG A 5 51.38 -49.74 12.18
C ARG A 5 52.44 -49.00 13.02
N PRO A 6 52.42 -47.67 13.00
CA PRO A 6 52.14 -46.88 14.22
C PRO A 6 51.14 -45.72 13.89
N MET A 7 50.15 -45.27 14.70
CA MET A 7 50.13 -44.64 16.05
C MET A 7 51.15 -43.47 16.18
N VAL A 8 50.88 -42.22 16.60
CA VAL A 8 49.91 -41.58 17.51
C VAL A 8 50.05 -40.02 17.44
N ALA A 9 49.03 -39.31 17.98
CA ALA A 9 48.98 -37.93 18.55
C ALA A 9 49.15 -36.69 17.63
N SER A 10 48.17 -35.80 17.50
CA SER A 10 47.58 -34.83 18.47
C SER A 10 48.42 -33.55 18.65
N ARG A 11 47.91 -32.41 18.14
CA ARG A 11 47.55 -31.22 18.94
C ARG A 11 47.04 -30.07 18.06
N SER A 12 45.90 -29.54 18.51
CA SER A 12 45.31 -28.22 18.35
C SER A 12 46.12 -27.12 17.65
N ALA A 13 45.49 -26.48 16.67
CA ALA A 13 45.58 -25.03 16.50
C ALA A 13 44.23 -24.52 16.01
N LEU A 14 43.56 -23.73 16.85
CA LEU A 14 42.46 -22.86 16.45
C LEU A 14 42.94 -22.00 15.27
N ALA A 15 42.21 -22.07 14.16
CA ALA A 15 42.13 -20.95 13.23
C ALA A 15 40.66 -20.55 13.15
N LEU A 16 40.30 -19.55 13.96
CA LEU A 16 39.20 -18.67 13.67
C LEU A 16 39.42 -18.12 12.26
N LEU A 17 38.68 -18.64 11.29
CA LEU A 17 38.50 -17.96 10.02
C LEU A 17 37.06 -17.44 10.03
N ALA A 18 37.00 -16.13 10.19
CA ALA A 18 35.80 -15.32 10.11
C ALA A 18 34.97 -15.75 8.90
N PHE A 19 33.75 -16.21 9.16
CA PHE A 19 32.73 -16.20 8.13
C PHE A 19 32.47 -14.73 7.79
N CYS A 20 33.11 -14.26 6.71
CA CYS A 20 32.58 -13.16 5.94
C CYS A 20 31.19 -13.60 5.47
N LEU A 21 30.15 -13.13 6.18
CA LEU A 21 28.81 -13.00 5.62
C LEU A 21 28.92 -11.97 4.49
N ALA A 22 29.38 -12.42 3.32
CA ALA A 22 29.04 -11.77 2.09
C ALA A 22 27.50 -11.83 2.02
N GLY A 23 26.86 -10.68 2.16
CA GLY A 23 25.44 -10.54 1.91
C GLY A 23 25.16 -11.05 0.51
N VAL A 24 24.56 -12.25 0.42
CA VAL A 24 24.04 -12.75 -0.83
C VAL A 24 22.85 -11.83 -1.14
N ALA A 25 23.04 -10.92 -2.08
CA ALA A 25 21.92 -10.24 -2.71
C ALA A 25 21.01 -11.35 -3.25
N VAL A 26 19.82 -11.49 -2.68
CA VAL A 26 18.84 -12.42 -3.23
C VAL A 26 18.25 -11.67 -4.41
N ASP A 27 18.76 -11.97 -5.60
CA ASP A 27 18.20 -11.48 -6.85
C ASP A 27 16.70 -11.84 -6.92
N ALA A 28 15.92 -10.98 -7.57
CA ALA A 28 14.47 -11.14 -7.64
C ALA A 28 14.06 -12.55 -8.10
N ALA A 29 13.27 -13.25 -7.30
CA ALA A 29 12.96 -14.67 -7.47
C ALA A 29 11.53 -14.86 -7.99
N TRP A 30 11.34 -15.87 -8.84
CA TRP A 30 10.00 -16.24 -9.30
C TRP A 30 9.32 -17.16 -8.29
N THR A 31 8.04 -16.92 -7.99
CA THR A 31 7.25 -17.73 -7.03
C THR A 31 7.01 -19.17 -7.47
N GLY A 32 7.23 -19.49 -8.74
CA GLY A 32 6.66 -20.67 -9.39
C GLY A 32 5.20 -20.45 -9.78
N LEU A 33 4.65 -21.40 -10.55
CA LEU A 33 3.30 -21.33 -11.12
C LEU A 33 2.24 -21.19 -10.02
N MET A 34 1.22 -20.36 -10.23
CA MET A 34 0.14 -20.14 -9.25
C MET A 34 -0.68 -21.41 -8.97
N GLY A 35 -0.71 -22.36 -9.91
CA GLY A 35 -1.37 -23.65 -9.73
C GLY A 35 -2.77 -23.72 -10.34
N LEU A 36 -3.03 -22.97 -11.41
CA LEU A 36 -4.15 -23.23 -12.30
C LEU A 36 -3.88 -24.51 -13.08
N SER A 37 -4.93 -25.31 -13.32
CA SER A 37 -4.79 -26.50 -14.15
C SER A 37 -4.33 -26.11 -15.56
N PHE A 38 -3.10 -26.44 -15.94
CA PHE A 38 -2.49 -25.99 -17.18
C PHE A 38 -1.87 -27.18 -17.93
N ASP A 39 -2.44 -27.50 -19.09
CA ASP A 39 -1.96 -28.53 -20.01
C ASP A 39 -2.06 -27.99 -21.43
N SER A 40 -1.08 -28.30 -22.29
CA SER A 40 -1.14 -27.85 -23.68
C SER A 40 -0.59 -28.90 -24.63
N ASN A 41 -1.37 -29.19 -25.67
CA ASN A 41 -0.95 -30.01 -26.79
C ASN A 41 -0.34 -29.19 -27.94
N ARG A 42 -0.08 -27.89 -27.71
CA ARG A 42 0.60 -26.96 -28.62
C ARG A 42 1.80 -26.33 -27.92
N PRO A 43 2.76 -25.73 -28.66
CA PRO A 43 3.86 -25.00 -28.05
C PRO A 43 3.32 -23.88 -27.14
N ILE A 44 3.79 -23.88 -25.88
CA ILE A 44 3.44 -22.87 -24.89
C ILE A 44 4.18 -21.57 -25.23
N GLU A 45 3.43 -20.46 -25.31
CA GLU A 45 4.02 -19.13 -25.40
C GLU A 45 4.20 -18.56 -23.99
N SER A 46 5.35 -17.95 -23.71
CA SER A 46 5.60 -17.28 -22.43
C SER A 46 6.15 -15.87 -22.62
N LYS A 47 5.65 -14.90 -21.86
CA LYS A 47 6.17 -13.52 -21.81
C LYS A 47 6.42 -13.11 -20.38
N SER A 48 7.59 -12.49 -20.14
CA SER A 48 7.96 -11.94 -18.83
C SER A 48 7.97 -10.41 -18.90
N LEU A 49 7.21 -9.78 -18.03
CA LEU A 49 7.14 -8.34 -17.82
C LEU A 49 7.84 -8.00 -16.50
N HIS A 50 8.61 -6.92 -16.48
CA HIS A 50 9.35 -6.48 -15.29
C HIS A 50 9.19 -4.98 -15.07
N CYS A 51 9.26 -4.57 -13.80
CA CYS A 51 9.40 -3.20 -13.36
C CYS A 51 10.89 -2.89 -13.14
N PRO A 52 11.53 -2.06 -13.99
CA PRO A 52 12.99 -1.90 -13.99
C PRO A 52 13.56 -1.27 -12.71
N SER A 53 12.80 -0.41 -12.04
CA SER A 53 13.29 0.42 -10.93
C SER A 53 12.34 0.46 -9.73
N GLY A 54 11.51 -0.57 -9.54
CA GLY A 54 10.48 -0.51 -8.52
C GLY A 54 9.56 -1.72 -8.52
N PHE A 55 8.39 -1.54 -7.92
CA PHE A 55 7.37 -2.55 -7.80
C PHE A 55 6.19 -2.28 -8.73
N LEU A 56 5.47 -3.36 -9.02
CA LEU A 56 4.17 -3.33 -9.67
C LEU A 56 3.19 -2.57 -8.79
N THR A 57 2.46 -1.63 -9.37
CA THR A 57 1.41 -0.83 -8.69
C THR A 57 0.05 -1.01 -9.35
N GLY A 58 -0.04 -1.78 -10.43
CA GLY A 58 -1.28 -2.03 -11.13
C GLY A 58 -1.08 -2.89 -12.36
N ILE A 59 -2.17 -3.44 -12.88
CA ILE A 59 -2.18 -4.20 -14.13
C ILE A 59 -3.26 -3.67 -15.04
N ARG A 60 -3.00 -3.74 -16.34
CA ARG A 60 -3.99 -3.50 -17.38
C ARG A 60 -4.05 -4.73 -18.26
N VAL A 61 -5.25 -5.25 -18.45
CA VAL A 61 -5.51 -6.52 -19.15
C VAL A 61 -6.45 -6.25 -20.30
N LYS A 62 -6.06 -6.74 -21.48
CA LYS A 62 -6.94 -6.77 -22.64
C LYS A 62 -7.41 -8.18 -22.90
N TYR A 63 -8.67 -8.29 -23.28
CA TYR A 63 -9.31 -9.52 -23.74
C TYR A 63 -9.79 -9.33 -25.18
N GLY A 64 -9.52 -10.32 -26.02
CA GLY A 64 -9.95 -10.38 -27.41
C GLY A 64 -10.45 -11.77 -27.77
N ARG A 65 -11.28 -11.86 -28.81
CA ARG A 65 -11.74 -13.15 -29.34
C ARG A 65 -11.69 -13.18 -30.86
N THR A 66 -11.16 -14.27 -31.41
CA THR A 66 -11.14 -14.52 -32.86
C THR A 66 -12.21 -15.55 -33.23
N ARG A 67 -13.36 -15.09 -33.73
CA ARG A 67 -14.48 -16.00 -34.08
C ARG A 67 -14.13 -17.09 -35.10
N HIS A 68 -13.18 -16.83 -36.00
CA HIS A 68 -12.78 -17.81 -37.03
C HIS A 68 -11.83 -18.89 -36.50
N GLU A 69 -11.09 -18.60 -35.43
CA GLU A 69 -10.10 -19.50 -34.85
C GLU A 69 -10.57 -20.04 -33.48
N ASP A 70 -11.73 -19.56 -33.04
CA ASP A 70 -12.36 -19.77 -31.75
C ASP A 70 -11.44 -19.60 -30.54
N ARG A 71 -10.61 -18.54 -30.56
CA ARG A 71 -9.60 -18.30 -29.51
C ARG A 71 -9.96 -17.16 -28.57
N ASP A 72 -9.73 -17.36 -27.29
CA ASP A 72 -9.75 -16.34 -26.24
C ASP A 72 -8.34 -15.85 -25.92
N LEU A 73 -8.11 -14.57 -26.19
CA LEU A 73 -6.79 -13.96 -26.19
C LEU A 73 -6.67 -12.93 -25.09
N TYR A 74 -5.55 -12.97 -24.36
CA TYR A 74 -5.22 -12.02 -23.31
C TYR A 74 -3.83 -11.42 -23.54
N ASP A 75 -3.71 -10.12 -23.32
CA ASP A 75 -2.43 -9.41 -23.29
C ASP A 75 -2.39 -8.46 -22.08
N PHE A 76 -1.18 -8.20 -21.60
CA PHE A 76 -0.93 -7.62 -20.28
C PHE A 76 0.02 -6.43 -20.36
N LYS A 77 -0.26 -5.43 -19.53
CA LYS A 77 0.66 -4.35 -19.19
C LYS A 77 0.75 -4.20 -17.68
N LEU A 78 1.95 -3.85 -17.21
CA LEU A 78 2.22 -3.55 -15.82
C LEU A 78 2.31 -2.05 -15.62
N LYS A 79 1.80 -1.57 -14.48
CA LYS A 79 2.09 -0.23 -13.97
C LYS A 79 3.23 -0.37 -12.97
N CYS A 80 4.33 0.33 -13.20
CA CYS A 80 5.51 0.36 -12.35
C CYS A 80 5.62 1.77 -11.76
N GLY A 81 5.27 1.92 -10.49
CA GLY A 81 5.05 3.25 -9.89
C GLY A 81 3.92 3.99 -10.61
N VAL A 82 4.27 5.03 -11.37
CA VAL A 82 3.31 5.84 -12.15
C VAL A 82 3.32 5.52 -13.66
N ARG A 83 4.23 4.66 -14.12
CA ARG A 83 4.44 4.42 -15.57
C ARG A 83 3.91 3.07 -16.01
N TRP A 84 3.29 3.04 -17.18
CA TRP A 84 2.88 1.80 -17.85
C TRP A 84 4.01 1.24 -18.69
N THR A 85 4.20 -0.08 -18.65
CA THR A 85 5.10 -0.79 -19.57
C THR A 85 4.51 -0.83 -20.98
N SER A 86 5.30 -1.33 -21.93
CA SER A 86 4.78 -1.87 -23.20
C SER A 86 3.94 -3.13 -22.94
N TRP A 87 3.06 -3.46 -23.90
CA TRP A 87 2.29 -4.70 -23.86
C TRP A 87 3.24 -5.88 -23.84
N SER A 88 2.84 -6.99 -23.23
CA SER A 88 3.66 -8.20 -23.13
C SER A 88 4.10 -8.73 -24.49
N GLY A 89 3.29 -8.42 -25.53
CA GLY A 89 3.52 -8.87 -26.89
C GLY A 89 3.14 -10.33 -27.08
N LEU A 90 2.28 -10.88 -26.21
CA LEU A 90 1.50 -12.07 -26.50
C LEU A 90 0.69 -11.82 -27.77
N TRP A 91 0.57 -12.82 -28.62
CA TRP A 91 -0.21 -12.66 -29.85
C TRP A 91 -1.67 -12.33 -29.53
N PHE A 92 -2.17 -11.23 -30.09
CA PHE A 92 -3.49 -10.68 -29.77
C PHE A 92 -4.16 -10.11 -31.02
N LYS A 93 -5.47 -10.33 -31.16
CA LYS A 93 -6.32 -9.78 -32.23
C LYS A 93 -7.72 -9.48 -31.69
N ASN A 94 -8.41 -8.54 -32.33
CA ASN A 94 -9.83 -8.21 -32.10
C ASN A 94 -10.15 -7.94 -30.63
N GLU A 95 -9.67 -6.81 -30.11
CA GLU A 95 -9.98 -6.35 -28.75
C GLU A 95 -11.48 -6.26 -28.51
N VAL A 96 -11.93 -6.83 -27.40
CA VAL A 96 -13.32 -6.83 -26.93
C VAL A 96 -13.43 -6.06 -25.62
N GLU A 97 -12.44 -6.18 -24.75
CA GLU A 97 -12.43 -5.56 -23.43
C GLU A 97 -11.00 -5.13 -23.05
N ASP A 98 -10.89 -3.99 -22.36
CA ASP A 98 -9.67 -3.42 -21.84
C ASP A 98 -9.97 -2.84 -20.45
N LYS A 99 -9.36 -3.41 -19.42
CA LYS A 99 -9.61 -3.03 -18.02
C LYS A 99 -8.31 -2.81 -17.29
N THR A 100 -8.36 -1.91 -16.31
CA THR A 100 -7.23 -1.55 -15.47
C THR A 100 -7.61 -1.66 -13.99
N ILE A 101 -6.71 -2.20 -13.18
CA ILE A 101 -6.77 -2.13 -11.72
C ILE A 101 -5.42 -1.65 -11.21
N GLU A 102 -5.47 -0.71 -10.27
CA GLU A 102 -4.29 -0.10 -9.66
C GLU A 102 -4.44 -0.20 -8.15
N CYS A 103 -3.31 -0.33 -7.47
CA CYS A 103 -3.28 -0.21 -6.03
C CYS A 103 -3.54 1.24 -5.62
N PRO A 104 -4.29 1.47 -4.52
CA PRO A 104 -4.48 2.80 -3.96
C PRO A 104 -3.15 3.48 -3.61
N SER A 105 -3.12 4.81 -3.67
CA SER A 105 -1.99 5.72 -3.42
C SER A 105 -0.76 5.12 -2.73
N LYS A 106 0.36 5.05 -3.47
CA LYS A 106 1.70 4.60 -3.02
C LYS A 106 1.82 3.13 -2.57
N MET A 107 0.76 2.33 -2.66
CA MET A 107 0.84 0.89 -2.42
C MET A 107 1.37 0.14 -3.64
N TYR A 108 2.07 -0.97 -3.40
CA TYR A 108 2.55 -1.89 -4.42
C TYR A 108 1.84 -3.24 -4.30
N VAL A 109 1.86 -3.97 -5.40
CA VAL A 109 1.32 -5.32 -5.50
C VAL A 109 2.24 -6.27 -4.73
N THR A 110 1.67 -7.01 -3.78
CA THR A 110 2.33 -8.09 -3.05
C THR A 110 1.80 -9.46 -3.46
N GLY A 111 0.72 -9.52 -4.24
CA GLY A 111 0.12 -10.77 -4.68
C GLY A 111 -0.89 -10.56 -5.79
N ILE A 112 -1.19 -11.63 -6.52
CA ILE A 112 -2.20 -11.66 -7.59
C ILE A 112 -3.00 -12.93 -7.43
N GLU A 113 -4.33 -12.80 -7.55
CA GLU A 113 -5.24 -13.93 -7.66
C GLU A 113 -5.97 -13.86 -9.00
N VAL A 114 -6.08 -15.02 -9.64
CA VAL A 114 -6.72 -15.19 -10.94
C VAL A 114 -7.91 -16.12 -10.77
N LYS A 115 -9.06 -15.68 -11.27
CA LYS A 115 -10.29 -16.46 -11.38
C LYS A 115 -10.46 -16.89 -12.83
N ARG A 116 -10.49 -18.20 -13.09
CA ARG A 116 -10.77 -18.78 -14.40
C ARG A 116 -12.21 -19.28 -14.49
N GLY A 117 -12.89 -18.95 -15.58
CA GLY A 117 -14.20 -19.48 -15.93
C GLY A 117 -14.22 -20.11 -17.31
N ARG A 118 -15.12 -21.08 -17.51
CA ARG A 118 -15.46 -21.65 -18.83
C ARG A 118 -16.97 -21.58 -19.03
N ASN A 119 -17.39 -21.22 -20.25
CA ASN A 119 -18.74 -21.50 -20.71
C ASN A 119 -18.68 -22.54 -21.83
N ASP A 120 -19.15 -23.75 -21.54
CA ASP A 120 -19.13 -24.88 -22.47
C ASP A 120 -20.10 -24.71 -23.64
N TRP A 121 -21.14 -23.87 -23.53
CA TRP A 121 -22.06 -23.62 -24.64
C TRP A 121 -21.43 -22.67 -25.67
N SER A 122 -20.73 -21.65 -25.18
CA SER A 122 -20.18 -20.60 -26.04
C SER A 122 -18.68 -20.74 -26.30
N ASP A 123 -18.09 -21.85 -25.85
CA ASP A 123 -16.66 -22.14 -25.88
C ASP A 123 -15.78 -20.97 -25.46
N ARG A 124 -16.12 -20.36 -24.31
CA ARG A 124 -15.41 -19.17 -23.78
C ARG A 124 -14.62 -19.48 -22.54
N ASP A 125 -13.32 -19.32 -22.63
CA ASP A 125 -12.41 -19.21 -21.49
C ASP A 125 -12.31 -17.76 -21.06
N THR A 126 -12.56 -17.52 -19.78
CA THR A 126 -12.51 -16.18 -19.21
C THR A 126 -11.59 -16.13 -18.00
N TYR A 127 -10.89 -15.01 -17.86
CA TYR A 127 -9.98 -14.74 -16.75
C TYR A 127 -10.27 -13.37 -16.17
N ASP A 128 -10.31 -13.32 -14.85
CA ASP A 128 -10.51 -12.10 -14.07
C ASP A 128 -9.46 -12.06 -12.95
N PHE A 129 -9.03 -10.86 -12.59
CA PHE A 129 -7.82 -10.66 -11.81
C PHE A 129 -8.13 -9.79 -10.60
N LYS A 130 -7.55 -10.09 -9.46
CA LYS A 130 -7.49 -9.15 -8.34
C LYS A 130 -6.07 -9.06 -7.82
N LEU A 131 -5.72 -7.87 -7.35
CA LEU A 131 -4.40 -7.59 -6.79
C LEU A 131 -4.48 -7.59 -5.27
N GLN A 132 -3.41 -8.05 -4.62
CA GLN A 132 -3.14 -7.77 -3.22
C GLN A 132 -2.24 -6.55 -3.17
N CYS A 133 -2.71 -5.47 -2.57
CA CYS A 133 -1.98 -4.22 -2.45
C CYS A 133 -1.51 -4.06 -1.01
N SER A 134 -0.19 -4.09 -0.80
CA SER A 134 0.43 -4.03 0.53
C SER A 134 -0.23 -4.98 1.55
N GLY A 135 -0.47 -6.23 1.14
CA GLY A 135 -1.13 -7.25 1.98
C GLY A 135 -2.66 -7.23 1.99
N VAL A 136 -3.32 -6.25 1.36
CA VAL A 136 -4.79 -6.13 1.31
C VAL A 136 -5.33 -6.50 -0.07
N TRP A 137 -6.13 -7.57 -0.13
CA TRP A 137 -6.80 -8.00 -1.36
C TRP A 137 -7.85 -7.00 -1.81
N GLN A 138 -7.73 -6.57 -3.07
CA GLN A 138 -8.68 -5.67 -3.72
C GLN A 138 -9.83 -6.44 -4.37
N SER A 139 -10.86 -5.71 -4.79
CA SER A 139 -11.91 -6.25 -5.66
C SER A 139 -11.34 -6.74 -6.99
N TYR A 140 -12.03 -7.69 -7.62
CA TYR A 140 -11.68 -8.10 -8.98
C TYR A 140 -11.78 -6.93 -9.97
N LEU A 141 -10.91 -6.98 -10.97
CA LEU A 141 -10.83 -6.09 -12.13
C LEU A 141 -12.17 -5.94 -12.85
N GLY A 142 -13.02 -6.97 -12.76
CA GLY A 142 -14.36 -6.97 -13.33
C GLY A 142 -14.34 -7.29 -14.82
N MET A 143 -13.41 -8.14 -15.24
CA MET A 143 -13.42 -8.71 -16.59
C MET A 143 -14.70 -9.52 -16.79
N ARG A 144 -15.15 -9.64 -18.04
CA ARG A 144 -16.24 -10.56 -18.38
C ARG A 144 -15.90 -11.95 -17.86
N SER A 145 -16.74 -12.46 -16.96
CA SER A 145 -16.56 -13.78 -16.37
C SER A 145 -17.69 -14.72 -16.81
N SER A 146 -17.31 -15.94 -17.16
CA SER A 146 -18.21 -17.08 -17.35
C SER A 146 -18.36 -17.86 -16.03
N LYS A 147 -19.01 -19.03 -16.07
CA LYS A 147 -19.14 -19.89 -14.90
C LYS A 147 -17.74 -20.21 -14.36
N GLN A 148 -17.48 -19.81 -13.12
CA GLN A 148 -16.19 -20.03 -12.48
C GLN A 148 -15.91 -21.53 -12.39
N VAL A 149 -14.67 -21.88 -12.73
CA VAL A 149 -14.16 -23.25 -12.68
C VAL A 149 -13.06 -23.38 -11.65
N GLU A 150 -12.15 -22.42 -11.57
CA GLU A 150 -10.98 -22.49 -10.71
C GLU A 150 -10.51 -21.09 -10.29
N THR A 151 -9.82 -21.01 -9.16
CA THR A 151 -9.14 -19.80 -8.68
C THR A 151 -7.78 -20.20 -8.15
N ALA A 152 -6.76 -19.41 -8.44
CA ALA A 152 -5.41 -19.59 -7.89
C ALA A 152 -4.81 -18.23 -7.53
N ALA A 153 -3.93 -18.22 -6.54
CA ALA A 153 -3.24 -17.02 -6.07
C ALA A 153 -1.77 -17.29 -5.83
N ALA A 154 -0.93 -16.29 -6.08
CA ALA A 154 0.42 -16.23 -5.54
C ALA A 154 0.61 -14.92 -4.79
N GLU A 155 1.36 -15.01 -3.70
CA GLU A 155 1.78 -13.89 -2.87
C GLU A 155 3.31 -13.92 -2.77
N CYS A 156 3.93 -12.75 -2.80
CA CYS A 156 5.33 -12.60 -2.49
C CYS A 156 5.55 -12.86 -0.99
N PRO A 157 6.74 -13.38 -0.61
CA PRO A 157 7.11 -13.52 0.80
C PRO A 157 6.97 -12.20 1.57
N SER A 158 6.78 -12.29 2.88
CA SER A 158 6.70 -11.11 3.75
C SER A 158 7.95 -10.24 3.61
N GLY A 159 7.76 -8.93 3.39
CA GLY A 159 8.85 -7.98 3.16
C GLY A 159 9.35 -7.92 1.70
N GLU A 160 8.67 -8.60 0.78
CA GLU A 160 8.90 -8.52 -0.66
C GLU A 160 7.69 -7.93 -1.40
N GLY A 161 7.96 -7.31 -2.55
CA GLY A 161 6.95 -6.79 -3.46
C GLY A 161 7.10 -7.41 -4.84
N THR A 162 6.01 -7.44 -5.59
CA THR A 162 5.99 -7.94 -6.97
C THR A 162 6.74 -6.96 -7.88
N SER A 163 7.87 -7.37 -8.45
CA SER A 163 8.65 -6.63 -9.45
C SER A 163 8.40 -7.08 -10.89
N GLY A 164 7.61 -8.13 -11.10
CA GLY A 164 7.30 -8.61 -12.44
C GLY A 164 6.22 -9.68 -12.48
N LEU A 165 5.73 -9.94 -13.69
CA LEU A 165 4.71 -10.94 -14.00
C LEU A 165 5.18 -11.73 -15.22
N ARG A 166 5.18 -13.06 -15.11
CA ARG A 166 5.36 -13.95 -16.24
C ARG A 166 4.02 -14.61 -16.53
N VAL A 167 3.67 -14.63 -17.81
CA VAL A 167 2.43 -15.22 -18.30
C VAL A 167 2.78 -16.33 -19.27
N TYR A 168 2.16 -17.49 -19.07
CA TYR A 168 2.20 -18.64 -19.96
C TYR A 168 0.85 -18.78 -20.64
N ARG A 169 0.87 -19.08 -21.93
CA ARG A 169 -0.33 -19.35 -22.73
C ARG A 169 -0.19 -20.70 -23.40
N GLY A 170 -1.16 -21.57 -23.14
CA GLY A 170 -1.30 -22.88 -23.73
C GLY A 170 -2.64 -23.01 -24.45
N PHE A 171 -2.74 -24.03 -25.28
CA PHE A 171 -3.97 -24.44 -25.93
C PHE A 171 -4.16 -25.96 -25.86
N VAL A 172 -5.41 -26.36 -25.69
CA VAL A 172 -5.85 -27.75 -25.81
C VAL A 172 -6.87 -27.84 -26.95
N GLU A 173 -6.52 -28.59 -27.99
CA GLU A 173 -7.40 -28.79 -29.15
C GLU A 173 -8.70 -29.51 -28.79
N TRP A 174 -8.65 -30.49 -27.89
CA TRP A 174 -9.87 -31.18 -27.47
C TRP A 174 -10.68 -30.29 -26.51
N GLY A 175 -11.80 -29.76 -27.02
CA GLY A 175 -12.67 -28.83 -26.31
C GLY A 175 -12.23 -27.38 -26.39
N ASP A 176 -11.35 -27.03 -27.34
CA ASP A 176 -10.94 -25.66 -27.70
C ASP A 176 -10.71 -24.75 -26.49
N LYS A 177 -9.69 -25.09 -25.69
CA LYS A 177 -9.39 -24.39 -24.44
C LYS A 177 -8.14 -23.54 -24.56
N ASP A 178 -8.26 -22.24 -24.36
CA ASP A 178 -7.17 -21.31 -24.15
C ASP A 178 -6.84 -21.21 -22.66
N LEU A 179 -5.69 -21.77 -22.30
CA LEU A 179 -5.24 -21.86 -20.93
C LEU A 179 -4.14 -20.84 -20.64
N TYR A 180 -4.22 -20.18 -19.49
CA TYR A 180 -3.21 -19.26 -19.01
C TYR A 180 -2.75 -19.63 -17.61
N GLU A 181 -1.46 -19.43 -17.36
CA GLU A 181 -0.83 -19.63 -16.06
C GLU A 181 0.18 -18.51 -15.80
N TYR A 182 0.49 -18.25 -14.53
CA TYR A 182 1.20 -17.05 -14.10
C TYR A 182 2.28 -17.35 -13.06
N GLU A 183 3.33 -16.53 -13.06
CA GLU A 183 4.32 -16.45 -11.98
C GLU A 183 4.53 -14.99 -11.59
N LEU A 184 4.78 -14.75 -10.30
CA LEU A 184 5.20 -13.45 -9.81
C LEU A 184 6.72 -13.43 -9.64
N ASN A 185 7.35 -12.35 -10.05
CA ASN A 185 8.73 -12.06 -9.70
C ASN A 185 8.70 -11.19 -8.44
N CYS A 186 9.28 -11.69 -7.35
CA CYS A 186 9.30 -11.04 -6.06
C CYS A 186 10.71 -10.52 -5.78
N LYS A 187 10.78 -9.30 -5.26
CA LYS A 187 12.03 -8.65 -4.88
C LYS A 187 11.87 -8.08 -3.47
N SER A 188 12.92 -8.21 -2.66
CA SER A 188 12.96 -7.57 -1.34
C SER A 188 12.73 -6.07 -1.47
N ILE A 189 11.75 -5.56 -0.72
CA ILE A 189 11.47 -4.14 -0.61
C ILE A 189 12.69 -3.45 -0.02
N ALA A 190 13.16 -3.90 1.15
CA ALA A 190 14.33 -3.33 1.80
C ALA A 190 15.58 -3.28 0.90
N GLN A 191 15.89 -4.33 0.13
CA GLN A 191 17.05 -4.32 -0.76
C GLN A 191 16.86 -3.46 -2.01
N ASN A 192 15.65 -3.43 -2.58
CA ASN A 192 15.33 -2.54 -3.69
C ASN A 192 15.48 -1.08 -3.28
N LEU A 193 14.96 -0.73 -2.10
CA LEU A 193 15.06 0.60 -1.51
C LEU A 193 16.52 0.98 -1.17
N ALA A 194 17.32 0.03 -0.66
CA ALA A 194 18.76 0.25 -0.41
C ALA A 194 19.59 0.49 -1.69
N SER A 195 19.13 0.01 -2.85
CA SER A 195 19.83 0.19 -4.13
C SER A 195 19.59 1.56 -4.79
N ILE A 196 18.59 2.32 -4.32
CA ILE A 196 18.26 3.67 -4.78
C ILE A 196 18.71 4.64 -3.69
N ARG A 197 19.99 5.05 -3.69
CA ARG A 197 20.61 6.02 -2.76
C ARG A 197 20.06 5.91 -1.32
N GLY A 198 20.65 5.02 -0.52
CA GLY A 198 20.13 4.64 0.79
C GLY A 198 19.73 5.81 1.69
N LEU A 199 18.58 5.66 2.36
CA LEU A 199 18.14 6.53 3.44
C LEU A 199 19.27 6.78 4.45
N PRO A 200 19.43 8.01 4.94
CA PRO A 200 20.41 8.30 5.97
C PRO A 200 20.02 7.55 7.26
N ASP A 201 21.01 6.98 7.94
CA ASP A 201 20.76 6.28 9.20
C ASP A 201 20.28 7.26 10.27
N LEU A 202 19.03 7.13 10.69
CA LEU A 202 18.39 8.03 11.66
C LEU A 202 19.19 8.16 12.95
N LYS A 203 19.82 7.06 13.39
CA LYS A 203 20.65 7.07 14.60
C LYS A 203 21.88 7.96 14.45
N THR A 204 22.51 7.96 13.28
CA THR A 204 23.66 8.86 13.00
C THR A 204 23.25 10.33 12.95
N LEU A 205 22.00 10.61 12.55
CA LEU A 205 21.43 11.96 12.55
C LEU A 205 20.94 12.41 13.93
N GLY A 206 21.01 11.56 14.96
CA GLY A 206 20.42 11.85 16.28
C GLY A 206 18.89 11.86 16.28
N LEU A 207 18.27 11.31 15.23
CA LEU A 207 16.82 11.23 15.08
C LEU A 207 16.32 9.89 15.64
N HIS A 208 15.20 9.92 16.37
CA HIS A 208 14.56 8.70 16.82
C HIS A 208 13.77 8.04 15.69
N ARG A 209 13.60 6.71 15.76
CA ARG A 209 12.96 5.93 14.69
C ARG A 209 11.47 6.21 14.50
N ASN A 210 10.76 6.67 15.53
CA ASN A 210 9.33 6.98 15.40
C ASN A 210 9.11 8.33 14.70
N VAL A 211 9.14 8.35 13.36
CA VAL A 211 9.07 9.60 12.57
C VAL A 211 7.81 10.41 12.86
N LEU A 212 6.69 9.76 13.20
CA LEU A 212 5.42 10.43 13.48
C LEU A 212 5.46 11.42 14.65
N THR A 213 6.48 11.36 15.50
CA THR A 213 6.67 12.31 16.62
C THR A 213 7.76 13.33 16.35
N TRP A 214 8.30 13.41 15.13
CA TRP A 214 9.27 14.45 14.79
C TRP A 214 8.60 15.81 14.75
N ASN A 215 9.27 16.78 15.35
CA ASN A 215 8.96 18.19 15.12
C ASN A 215 9.55 18.66 13.77
N GLY A 216 9.23 19.90 13.38
CA GLY A 216 9.73 20.48 12.13
C GLY A 216 11.26 20.56 12.05
N GLU A 217 11.97 20.78 13.16
CA GLU A 217 13.45 20.85 13.17
C GLU A 217 14.11 19.48 12.93
N GLN A 218 13.52 18.42 13.49
CA GLN A 218 13.95 17.04 13.25
C GLN A 218 13.68 16.63 11.80
N LEU A 219 12.54 17.02 11.24
CA LEU A 219 12.25 16.84 9.82
C LEU A 219 13.23 17.62 8.93
N ALA A 220 13.55 18.86 9.29
CA ALA A 220 14.56 19.67 8.62
C ALA A 220 15.95 18.99 8.63
N THR A 221 16.37 18.44 9.78
CA THR A 221 17.63 17.69 9.91
C THR A 221 17.67 16.49 8.95
N TRP A 222 16.54 15.80 8.76
CA TRP A 222 16.43 14.72 7.80
C TRP A 222 16.50 15.22 6.36
N LEU A 223 15.81 16.31 6.02
CA LEU A 223 15.89 16.96 4.70
C LEU A 223 17.32 17.37 4.33
N ASP A 224 18.06 17.96 5.28
CA ASP A 224 19.47 18.32 5.11
C ASP A 224 20.32 17.10 4.73
N ALA A 225 20.16 15.99 5.44
CA ALA A 225 20.88 14.74 5.19
C ALA A 225 20.57 14.13 3.82
N LEU A 226 19.41 14.45 3.25
CA LEU A 226 19.00 14.03 1.91
C LEU A 226 19.51 14.95 0.79
N GLY A 227 20.17 16.06 1.14
CA GLY A 227 20.55 17.12 0.21
C GLY A 227 19.38 18.01 -0.22
N LEU A 228 18.28 18.02 0.53
CA LEU A 228 17.08 18.84 0.32
C LEU A 228 16.97 19.98 1.35
N GLY A 229 18.08 20.30 2.02
CA GLY A 229 18.12 21.26 3.12
C GLY A 229 17.61 22.66 2.78
N ASP A 230 17.80 23.11 1.54
CA ASP A 230 17.32 24.40 1.06
C ASP A 230 15.78 24.53 1.11
N LEU A 231 15.05 23.40 1.17
CA LEU A 231 13.59 23.37 1.30
C LEU A 231 13.12 23.35 2.76
N ALA A 232 13.99 23.04 3.72
CA ALA A 232 13.63 22.94 5.14
C ALA A 232 12.94 24.21 5.70
N PRO A 233 13.35 25.44 5.35
CA PRO A 233 12.64 26.65 5.79
C PRO A 233 11.17 26.68 5.38
N ASN A 234 10.81 26.12 4.22
CA ASN A 234 9.42 26.07 3.75
C ASN A 234 8.60 25.08 4.58
N PHE A 235 9.15 23.90 4.91
CA PHE A 235 8.49 22.95 5.81
C PHE A 235 8.22 23.57 7.18
N LEU A 236 9.20 24.26 7.75
CA LEU A 236 9.04 24.99 9.00
C LEU A 236 7.98 26.10 8.90
N ALA A 237 8.02 26.91 7.84
CA ALA A 237 7.06 28.01 7.64
C ALA A 237 5.62 27.53 7.46
N HIS A 238 5.44 26.35 6.84
CA HIS A 238 4.13 25.74 6.63
C HIS A 238 3.72 24.76 7.75
N ASN A 239 4.43 24.74 8.90
CA ASN A 239 4.14 23.85 10.04
C ASN A 239 4.09 22.36 9.66
N VAL A 240 4.92 21.93 8.70
CA VAL A 240 5.00 20.51 8.32
C VAL A 240 5.99 19.80 9.24
N ASP A 241 5.54 18.70 9.83
CA ASP A 241 6.26 17.91 10.82
C ASP A 241 6.15 16.40 10.51
N GLY A 242 6.67 15.56 11.41
CA GLY A 242 6.69 14.11 11.21
C GLY A 242 5.31 13.45 11.12
N GLY A 243 4.28 14.04 11.71
CA GLY A 243 2.91 13.52 11.64
C GLY A 243 2.19 13.92 10.35
N THR A 244 2.44 15.14 9.89
CA THR A 244 1.78 15.72 8.70
C THR A 244 2.51 15.44 7.39
N VAL A 245 3.82 15.20 7.42
CA VAL A 245 4.64 14.99 6.20
C VAL A 245 4.12 13.82 5.34
N PHE A 246 3.60 12.76 5.95
CA PHE A 246 3.05 11.60 5.24
C PHE A 246 1.71 11.87 4.54
N LEU A 247 1.04 12.98 4.88
CA LEU A 247 -0.22 13.42 4.28
C LEU A 247 0.00 14.30 3.04
N LEU A 248 1.25 14.65 2.73
CA LEU A 248 1.57 15.53 1.59
C LEU A 248 1.21 14.89 0.25
N THR A 249 0.53 15.67 -0.59
CA THR A 249 0.24 15.38 -2.00
C THR A 249 1.29 16.05 -2.90
N GLU A 250 1.28 15.74 -4.21
CA GLU A 250 2.20 16.42 -5.14
C GLU A 250 1.97 17.93 -5.19
N ASP A 251 0.72 18.39 -5.06
CA ASP A 251 0.40 19.81 -5.08
C ASP A 251 0.93 20.52 -3.83
N HIS A 252 0.87 19.87 -2.66
CA HIS A 252 1.50 20.39 -1.44
C HIS A 252 3.02 20.54 -1.60
N LEU A 253 3.67 19.59 -2.28
CA LEU A 253 5.10 19.71 -2.55
C LEU A 253 5.42 20.91 -3.44
N LYS A 254 4.55 21.27 -4.39
CA LYS A 254 4.74 22.50 -5.18
C LYS A 254 4.63 23.74 -4.29
N GLU A 255 3.64 23.78 -3.40
CA GLU A 255 3.49 24.86 -2.41
C GLU A 255 4.72 24.98 -1.48
N LEU A 256 5.32 23.84 -1.11
CA LEU A 256 6.53 23.78 -0.30
C LEU A 256 7.82 24.09 -1.08
N GLY A 257 7.72 24.45 -2.36
CA GLY A 257 8.86 24.90 -3.18
C GLY A 257 9.53 23.80 -4.00
N PHE A 258 8.97 22.58 -4.08
CA PHE A 258 9.47 21.56 -4.99
C PHE A 258 9.05 21.85 -6.45
N ASN A 259 9.77 22.76 -7.07
CA ASN A 259 9.52 23.19 -8.45
C ASN A 259 9.92 22.13 -9.48
N LEU A 260 10.95 21.34 -9.19
CA LEU A 260 11.45 20.28 -10.07
C LEU A 260 10.66 18.99 -9.88
N VAL A 261 10.17 18.42 -10.98
CA VAL A 261 9.48 17.12 -10.98
C VAL A 261 10.36 16.01 -10.38
N GLY A 262 11.67 16.04 -10.69
CA GLY A 262 12.64 15.08 -10.18
C GLY A 262 12.71 15.08 -8.65
N ASP A 263 12.79 16.26 -8.03
CA ASP A 263 12.89 16.39 -6.57
C ASP A 263 11.59 15.96 -5.88
N ARG A 264 10.42 16.26 -6.47
CA ARG A 264 9.13 15.75 -5.97
C ARG A 264 9.10 14.23 -5.96
N LEU A 265 9.46 13.60 -7.08
CA LEU A 265 9.48 12.14 -7.18
C LEU A 265 10.50 11.53 -6.23
N TYR A 266 11.68 12.13 -6.11
CA TYR A 266 12.73 11.71 -5.18
C TYR A 266 12.26 11.79 -3.73
N PHE A 267 11.66 12.91 -3.31
CA PHE A 267 11.14 13.08 -1.96
C PHE A 267 9.99 12.12 -1.65
N ILE A 268 9.04 11.95 -2.56
CA ILE A 268 7.93 10.99 -2.40
C ILE A 268 8.47 9.58 -2.20
N GLU A 269 9.45 9.17 -3.00
CA GLU A 269 10.07 7.85 -2.89
C GLU A 269 10.71 7.67 -1.50
N LEU A 270 11.57 8.61 -1.08
CA LEU A 270 12.23 8.55 0.23
C LEU A 270 11.25 8.56 1.41
N LEU A 271 10.17 9.32 1.29
CA LEU A 271 9.12 9.37 2.30
C LEU A 271 8.38 8.03 2.38
N THR A 272 8.11 7.36 1.25
CA THR A 272 7.57 5.99 1.23
C THR A 272 8.53 5.01 1.89
N GLN A 273 9.83 5.09 1.60
CA GLN A 273 10.83 4.23 2.25
C GLN A 273 10.86 4.42 3.77
N LEU A 274 10.79 5.69 4.21
CA LEU A 274 10.78 6.04 5.61
C LEU A 274 9.50 5.51 6.30
N TYR A 275 8.35 5.62 5.64
CA TYR A 275 7.08 5.06 6.13
C TYR A 275 7.13 3.54 6.28
N ASP A 276 7.67 2.84 5.28
CA ASP A 276 7.78 1.38 5.31
C ASP A 276 8.72 0.92 6.44
N ASP A 277 9.84 1.62 6.70
CA ASP A 277 10.73 1.30 7.83
C ASP A 277 10.01 1.42 9.18
N ILE A 278 9.24 2.50 9.40
CA ILE A 278 8.54 2.70 10.67
C ILE A 278 7.42 1.69 10.87
N VAL A 279 6.68 1.32 9.81
CA VAL A 279 5.60 0.32 9.88
C VAL A 279 6.16 -1.06 10.18
N ASN A 280 7.26 -1.45 9.52
CA ASN A 280 7.92 -2.72 9.80
C ASN A 280 8.47 -2.77 11.23
N TRP A 281 9.07 -1.68 11.69
CA TRP A 281 9.55 -1.55 13.06
C TRP A 281 8.42 -1.64 14.09
N SER A 282 7.30 -0.93 13.87
CA SER A 282 6.18 -0.92 14.82
C SER A 282 5.49 -2.29 14.88
N SER A 283 5.34 -2.95 13.73
CA SER A 283 4.80 -4.30 13.62
C SER A 283 5.64 -5.31 14.41
N ALA A 284 6.97 -5.24 14.30
CA ALA A 284 7.88 -6.10 15.07
C ALA A 284 7.76 -5.90 16.60
N LEU A 285 7.28 -4.74 17.05
CA LEU A 285 7.03 -4.43 18.46
C LEU A 285 5.57 -4.64 18.89
N GLY A 286 4.67 -5.04 17.97
CA GLY A 286 3.23 -5.14 18.23
C GLY A 286 2.56 -3.79 18.52
N ILE A 287 3.14 -2.69 18.00
CA ILE A 287 2.64 -1.32 18.21
C ILE A 287 1.89 -0.88 16.96
N GLN A 288 0.66 -0.39 17.15
CA GLN A 288 -0.10 0.28 16.10
C GLN A 288 0.29 1.77 16.05
N LEU A 289 0.75 2.23 14.89
CA LEU A 289 1.04 3.63 14.65
C LEU A 289 -0.24 4.40 14.36
N ALA A 290 -0.37 5.59 14.92
CA ALA A 290 -1.41 6.56 14.59
C ALA A 290 -0.71 7.88 14.24
N THR A 291 -1.05 8.45 13.08
CA THR A 291 -0.48 9.71 12.57
C THR A 291 -0.79 10.86 13.50
N HIS A 292 -2.06 11.02 13.89
CA HIS A 292 -2.48 11.96 14.92
C HIS A 292 -3.64 11.38 15.76
N PRO A 293 -3.45 11.09 17.05
CA PRO A 293 -4.55 10.69 17.90
C PRO A 293 -5.48 11.89 18.12
N VAL A 294 -6.76 11.72 17.77
CA VAL A 294 -7.84 12.63 18.18
C VAL A 294 -7.70 12.92 19.68
N PRO A 295 -7.73 14.19 20.10
CA PRO A 295 -7.54 14.51 21.51
C PRO A 295 -8.61 13.82 22.35
N PRO A 296 -8.29 13.43 23.60
CA PRO A 296 -9.20 12.65 24.43
C PRO A 296 -10.48 13.42 24.77
N LEU A 297 -11.53 13.21 23.96
CA LEU A 297 -12.78 14.00 23.96
C LEU A 297 -13.41 14.14 25.34
N LYS A 298 -13.48 13.04 26.09
CA LYS A 298 -14.01 13.04 27.47
C LYS A 298 -13.21 13.92 28.42
N LYS A 299 -11.87 13.96 28.28
CA LYS A 299 -11.01 14.83 29.10
C LYS A 299 -11.21 16.30 28.76
N LEU A 300 -11.61 16.60 27.53
CA LEU A 300 -12.00 17.95 27.09
C LEU A 300 -13.44 18.33 27.44
N GLY A 301 -14.20 17.44 28.10
CA GLY A 301 -15.61 17.65 28.40
C GLY A 301 -16.49 17.71 27.14
N LEU A 302 -16.10 17.00 26.08
CA LEU A 302 -16.80 16.95 24.80
C LEU A 302 -17.72 15.73 24.71
N SER A 303 -18.84 15.90 24.02
CA SER A 303 -19.72 14.79 23.62
C SER A 303 -18.98 13.83 22.67
N ASN A 304 -19.29 12.54 22.74
CA ASN A 304 -18.83 11.55 21.77
C ASN A 304 -19.57 11.64 20.42
N GLN A 305 -20.50 12.58 20.26
CA GLN A 305 -21.18 12.88 19.00
C GLN A 305 -20.70 14.23 18.46
N PRO A 306 -19.59 14.27 17.70
CA PRO A 306 -19.11 15.51 17.10
C PRO A 306 -20.13 16.29 16.28
N THR A 307 -21.12 15.64 15.66
CA THR A 307 -22.20 16.34 14.94
C THR A 307 -23.06 17.26 15.81
N SER A 308 -23.05 17.07 17.14
CA SER A 308 -23.77 17.93 18.08
C SER A 308 -22.89 19.05 18.67
N TRP A 309 -21.62 19.16 18.24
CA TRP A 309 -20.68 20.11 18.83
C TRP A 309 -21.01 21.54 18.42
N THR A 310 -20.92 22.43 19.40
CA THR A 310 -20.95 23.86 19.15
C THR A 310 -19.59 24.34 18.63
N VAL A 311 -19.55 25.56 18.07
CA VAL A 311 -18.27 26.22 17.72
C VAL A 311 -17.31 26.24 18.92
N LYS A 312 -17.82 26.47 20.14
CA LYS A 312 -17.01 26.48 21.37
C LYS A 312 -16.38 25.12 21.67
N ASP A 313 -17.08 24.05 21.36
CA ASP A 313 -16.58 22.69 21.55
C ASP A 313 -15.48 22.36 20.55
N LEU A 314 -15.64 22.76 19.29
CA LEU A 314 -14.60 22.66 18.27
C LEU A 314 -13.36 23.47 18.64
N CYS A 315 -13.52 24.66 19.22
CA CYS A 315 -12.40 25.47 19.71
C CYS A 315 -11.58 24.75 20.80
N LYS A 316 -12.19 23.88 21.62
CA LYS A 316 -11.44 23.07 22.61
C LYS A 316 -10.55 22.04 21.91
N VAL A 317 -11.02 21.45 20.81
CA VAL A 317 -10.25 20.51 19.99
C VAL A 317 -9.06 21.23 19.38
N LEU A 318 -9.28 22.37 18.71
CA LEU A 318 -8.20 23.17 18.10
C LEU A 318 -7.11 23.53 19.11
N LYS A 319 -7.48 23.98 20.32
CA LYS A 319 -6.51 24.23 21.39
C LYS A 319 -5.72 22.99 21.79
N ALA A 320 -6.38 21.84 21.88
CA ALA A 320 -5.76 20.59 22.32
C ALA A 320 -4.73 20.04 21.31
N VAL A 321 -4.83 20.45 20.04
CA VAL A 321 -3.92 20.06 18.96
C VAL A 321 -2.99 21.20 18.53
N ASN A 322 -2.82 22.22 19.39
CA ASN A 322 -1.97 23.40 19.17
C ASN A 322 -2.37 24.30 17.97
N LEU A 323 -3.60 24.19 17.49
CA LEU A 323 -4.17 25.04 16.43
C LEU A 323 -4.99 26.20 17.00
N GLY A 324 -4.57 26.72 18.16
CA GLY A 324 -5.29 27.77 18.88
C GLY A 324 -5.35 29.11 18.15
N GLU A 325 -4.40 29.37 17.23
CA GLU A 325 -4.38 30.59 16.42
C GLU A 325 -5.56 30.69 15.44
N TYR A 326 -6.15 29.56 15.05
CA TYR A 326 -7.26 29.50 14.09
C TYR A 326 -8.65 29.61 14.72
N ILE A 327 -8.73 29.78 16.05
CA ILE A 327 -10.01 29.83 16.78
C ILE A 327 -10.92 30.93 16.25
N ASP A 328 -10.39 32.14 16.07
CA ASP A 328 -11.21 33.29 15.67
C ASP A 328 -11.79 33.09 14.26
N ILE A 329 -11.01 32.47 13.36
CA ILE A 329 -11.44 32.13 12.01
C ILE A 329 -12.62 31.12 12.04
N PHE A 330 -12.52 30.06 12.85
CA PHE A 330 -13.59 29.07 13.01
C PHE A 330 -14.84 29.68 13.65
N VAL A 331 -14.68 30.64 14.56
CA VAL A 331 -15.77 31.39 15.18
C VAL A 331 -16.47 32.29 14.17
N GLU A 332 -15.72 33.05 13.38
CA GLU A 332 -16.23 33.96 12.36
C GLU A 332 -17.04 33.21 11.29
N HIS A 333 -16.50 32.09 10.80
CA HIS A 333 -17.14 31.25 9.79
C HIS A 333 -18.19 30.28 10.36
N ARG A 334 -18.42 30.31 11.68
CA ARG A 334 -19.41 29.50 12.40
C ARG A 334 -19.26 28.00 12.13
N VAL A 335 -18.01 27.52 12.04
CA VAL A 335 -17.74 26.10 11.86
C VAL A 335 -18.13 25.36 13.14
N GLN A 336 -19.09 24.46 13.02
CA GLN A 336 -19.61 23.65 14.12
C GLN A 336 -19.74 22.19 13.70
N GLY A 337 -20.19 21.34 14.62
CA GLY A 337 -20.20 19.89 14.47
C GLY A 337 -20.93 19.32 13.25
N ASP A 338 -22.02 19.95 12.82
CA ASP A 338 -22.83 19.49 11.69
C ASP A 338 -22.16 19.74 10.32
N VAL A 339 -21.25 20.71 10.24
CA VAL A 339 -20.54 21.09 9.00
C VAL A 339 -19.07 20.67 9.00
N ILE A 340 -18.49 20.30 10.15
CA ILE A 340 -17.05 19.99 10.25
C ILE A 340 -16.63 18.87 9.29
N PHE A 341 -17.46 17.83 9.11
CA PHE A 341 -17.17 16.71 8.21
C PHE A 341 -17.28 17.03 6.72
N SER A 342 -17.81 18.21 6.40
CA SER A 342 -17.88 18.72 5.03
C SER A 342 -16.75 19.71 4.73
N LEU A 343 -15.90 20.06 5.71
CA LEU A 343 -14.75 20.92 5.49
C LEU A 343 -13.71 20.20 4.64
N THR A 344 -13.43 20.78 3.48
CA THR A 344 -12.30 20.38 2.64
C THR A 344 -11.08 21.23 2.94
N GLU A 345 -9.91 20.76 2.52
CA GLU A 345 -8.68 21.56 2.59
C GLU A 345 -8.82 22.92 1.88
N GLN A 346 -9.51 22.94 0.73
CA GLN A 346 -9.78 24.16 0.00
C GLN A 346 -10.61 25.15 0.84
N ASN A 347 -11.61 24.68 1.59
CA ASN A 347 -12.38 25.55 2.48
C ASN A 347 -11.52 26.12 3.61
N LEU A 348 -10.59 25.33 4.16
CA LEU A 348 -9.66 25.81 5.17
C LEU A 348 -8.74 26.89 4.62
N ALA A 349 -8.23 26.73 3.39
CA ALA A 349 -7.47 27.77 2.71
C ALA A 349 -8.31 29.03 2.46
N GLU A 350 -9.56 28.89 1.98
CA GLU A 350 -10.49 30.01 1.77
C GLU A 350 -10.80 30.77 3.07
N MET A 351 -10.83 30.08 4.21
CA MET A 351 -11.03 30.67 5.53
C MET A 351 -9.78 31.40 6.07
N GLY A 352 -8.60 31.24 5.45
CA GLY A 352 -7.34 31.84 5.89
C GLY A 352 -6.41 30.90 6.68
N VAL A 353 -6.57 29.58 6.57
CA VAL A 353 -5.61 28.60 7.09
C VAL A 353 -4.53 28.37 6.03
N ASP A 354 -3.55 29.28 5.96
CA ASP A 354 -2.57 29.30 4.84
C ASP A 354 -1.45 28.25 4.97
N LYS A 355 -1.21 27.73 6.16
CA LYS A 355 -0.13 26.76 6.42
C LYS A 355 -0.59 25.35 6.05
N VAL A 356 0.18 24.67 5.18
CA VAL A 356 -0.15 23.35 4.62
C VAL A 356 -0.27 22.31 5.74
N GLY A 357 0.69 22.27 6.66
CA GLY A 357 0.69 21.31 7.77
C GLY A 357 -0.54 21.45 8.66
N ASP A 358 -0.95 22.69 8.95
CA ASP A 358 -2.12 22.95 9.79
C ASP A 358 -3.43 22.56 9.09
N ARG A 359 -3.55 22.81 7.79
CA ARG A 359 -4.71 22.33 7.02
C ARG A 359 -4.79 20.80 7.03
N LEU A 360 -3.67 20.13 6.75
CA LEU A 360 -3.60 18.67 6.74
C LEU A 360 -3.94 18.06 8.10
N LEU A 361 -3.43 18.66 9.19
CA LEU A 361 -3.74 18.23 10.55
C LEU A 361 -5.24 18.36 10.87
N ILE A 362 -5.88 19.48 10.50
CA ILE A 362 -7.33 19.67 10.69
C ILE A 362 -8.11 18.62 9.91
N THR A 363 -7.75 18.39 8.65
CA THR A 363 -8.42 17.39 7.80
C THR A 363 -8.25 15.98 8.35
N ASP A 364 -7.05 15.59 8.81
CA ASP A 364 -6.77 14.27 9.37
C ASP A 364 -7.55 14.03 10.68
N ILE A 365 -7.59 15.01 11.58
CA ILE A 365 -8.37 14.93 12.81
C ILE A 365 -9.87 14.80 12.50
N THR A 366 -10.37 15.58 11.54
CA THR A 366 -11.78 15.56 11.14
C THR A 366 -12.16 14.21 10.54
N GLN A 367 -11.33 13.67 9.66
CA GLN A 367 -11.50 12.35 9.07
C GLN A 367 -11.48 11.25 10.16
N THR A 368 -10.52 11.30 11.08
CA THR A 368 -10.43 10.34 12.18
C THR A 368 -11.65 10.42 13.11
N LEU A 369 -12.16 11.61 13.39
CA LEU A 369 -13.40 11.81 14.16
C LEU A 369 -14.61 11.20 13.44
N TYR A 370 -14.69 11.35 12.12
CA TYR A 370 -15.76 10.76 11.31
C TYR A 370 -15.73 9.23 11.33
N GLU A 371 -14.55 8.65 11.16
CA GLU A 371 -14.32 7.20 11.22
C GLU A 371 -14.66 6.64 12.59
N GLN A 372 -14.31 7.36 13.67
CA GLN A 372 -14.76 7.01 15.00
C GLN A 372 -16.30 7.03 15.08
N ILE A 373 -17.01 8.10 14.69
CA ILE A 373 -18.48 8.10 14.77
C ILE A 373 -19.11 6.93 14.00
N THR A 374 -18.70 6.74 12.75
CA THR A 374 -19.29 5.72 11.86
C THR A 374 -18.95 4.31 12.33
N GLY A 375 -17.75 4.07 12.85
CA GLY A 375 -17.36 2.82 13.49
C GLY A 375 -18.20 2.51 14.75
N TRP A 376 -18.49 3.53 15.57
CA TRP A 376 -19.33 3.38 16.76
C TRP A 376 -20.81 3.11 16.40
N GLN A 377 -21.33 3.75 15.34
CA GLN A 377 -22.67 3.45 14.83
C GLN A 377 -22.78 2.01 14.33
N GLN A 378 -21.76 1.49 13.64
CA GLN A 378 -21.73 0.09 13.19
C GLN A 378 -21.68 -0.92 14.36
N GLN A 379 -21.00 -0.58 15.46
CA GLN A 379 -21.00 -1.42 16.67
C GLN A 379 -22.33 -1.39 17.43
N GLN A 380 -23.05 -0.26 17.44
CA GLN A 380 -24.39 -0.19 18.03
C GLN A 380 -25.46 -0.95 17.23
N VAL A 381 -25.28 -1.09 15.92
CA VAL A 381 -26.18 -1.91 15.06
C VAL A 381 -25.99 -3.43 15.31
N LYS A 382 -24.92 -3.85 16.00
CA LYS A 382 -24.69 -5.24 16.46
C LYS A 382 -25.13 -5.50 17.91
N GLN A 383 -26.20 -4.89 18.38
CA GLN A 383 -26.91 -5.42 19.56
C GLN A 383 -28.04 -6.35 19.11
N PRO A 384 -27.95 -7.68 19.34
CA PRO A 384 -29.12 -8.53 19.25
C PRO A 384 -30.12 -8.09 20.30
N GLN A 385 -31.38 -7.92 19.89
CA GLN A 385 -32.51 -7.81 20.81
C GLN A 385 -32.48 -9.01 21.77
N LEU A 386 -32.23 -8.74 23.05
CA LEU A 386 -32.46 -9.71 24.10
C LEU A 386 -33.99 -9.94 24.17
N LEU A 387 -34.42 -11.11 23.70
CA LEU A 387 -35.74 -11.65 23.97
C LEU A 387 -36.01 -11.55 25.48
N GLN A 388 -36.98 -10.74 25.89
CA GLN A 388 -37.64 -10.93 27.17
C GLN A 388 -38.49 -12.19 27.08
N LEU A 389 -37.97 -13.29 27.60
CA LEU A 389 -38.80 -14.45 27.97
C LEU A 389 -39.59 -14.09 29.22
N GLY A 390 -40.71 -13.41 29.02
CA GLY A 390 -41.78 -13.28 30.01
C GLY A 390 -42.46 -14.63 30.22
N GLY A 391 -41.85 -15.49 31.03
CA GLY A 391 -42.52 -16.63 31.64
C GLY A 391 -43.51 -16.10 32.67
N GLY A 392 -44.79 -16.32 32.42
CA GLY A 392 -45.87 -15.94 33.33
C GLY A 392 -45.75 -16.65 34.67
N ALA A 393 -45.93 -15.88 35.75
CA ALA A 393 -46.37 -16.42 37.02
C ALA A 393 -47.89 -16.22 37.11
N ALA A 394 -48.61 -17.34 37.06
CA ALA A 394 -50.01 -17.39 37.44
C ALA A 394 -50.15 -17.24 38.96
N GLN A 395 -51.22 -16.54 39.32
CA GLN A 395 -51.86 -16.38 40.61
C GLN A 395 -51.72 -17.56 41.60
N ALA A 396 -51.23 -17.26 42.81
CA ALA A 396 -51.93 -17.46 44.09
C ALA A 396 -51.21 -16.68 45.20
#